data_AF-D0LZ69-F1
#
_entry.id   AF-D0LZ69-F1
#
_cell.length_a   1.000
_cell.length_b   1.000
_cell.length_c   1.000
_cell.angle_alpha   90.00
_cell.angle_beta   90.00
_cell.angle_gamma   90.00
#
_symmetry.space_group_name_H-M   'P 1'
#
loop_
_entity.id
_entity.type
_entity.pdbx_description
1 polymer ?
#
loop_
_entity_poly.entity_id
_entity_poly.type
_entity_poly.pdbx_seq_one_letter_code
_entity_poly.pdbx_strand_id
1 'polypeptide(L)'
;MGIVDTVWRALGDRTRRATPIGDASGSGVITVRGRVVPRDLLSSPLTGAGCVYYRYSVERWRRSRVAGIGGDGFWELAEHDEAIVEFYVDDGSGRAIVSPAGAQVQANERRHSQAQRSGDGERARQILIEPGDEIAVTGECAEVADLFDDSRHYRSSAQRLMLHAPSGGLLRIELVRKHARR
;
A
#
# COMPACT_ATOMS: atom_id res chain seq x y z
N MET A 1 -0.93 -9.83 -31.22
CA MET A 1 -1.29 -10.29 -29.85
C MET A 1 0.01 -10.77 -29.22
N GLY A 2 0.68 -9.86 -28.52
CA GLY A 2 2.12 -9.94 -28.25
C GLY A 2 2.47 -10.88 -27.10
N ILE A 3 3.62 -11.53 -27.23
CA ILE A 3 4.25 -12.48 -26.29
C ILE A 3 4.45 -11.89 -24.87
N VAL A 4 4.23 -10.58 -24.68
CA VAL A 4 4.36 -9.87 -23.39
C VAL A 4 3.27 -10.23 -22.35
N ASP A 5 2.07 -10.66 -22.74
CA ASP A 5 1.01 -11.03 -21.78
C ASP A 5 1.21 -12.43 -21.16
N THR A 6 1.88 -13.32 -21.89
CA THR A 6 2.02 -14.73 -21.47
C THR A 6 3.09 -14.93 -20.41
N VAL A 7 4.11 -14.06 -20.36
CA VAL A 7 5.18 -14.13 -19.35
C VAL A 7 4.66 -13.74 -17.95
N TRP A 8 3.62 -12.90 -17.85
CA TRP A 8 3.12 -12.44 -16.55
C TRP A 8 2.23 -13.44 -15.80
N ARG A 9 1.53 -14.35 -16.50
CA ARG A 9 0.79 -15.46 -15.85
C ARG A 9 1.74 -16.57 -15.36
N ALA A 10 2.96 -16.62 -15.91
CA ALA A 10 4.12 -17.43 -15.54
C ALA A 10 4.77 -17.13 -14.18
N LEU A 11 4.74 -15.86 -13.76
CA LEU A 11 5.60 -15.33 -12.69
C LEU A 11 4.80 -14.97 -11.44
N GLY A 12 3.95 -15.89 -11.00
CA GLY A 12 3.42 -15.95 -9.64
C GLY A 12 4.48 -16.36 -8.62
N ASP A 13 5.71 -15.87 -8.78
CA ASP A 13 6.79 -16.18 -7.84
C ASP A 13 6.66 -15.27 -6.62
N ARG A 14 5.94 -15.78 -5.62
CA ARG A 14 5.88 -15.24 -4.26
C ARG A 14 7.26 -15.27 -3.54
N THR A 15 8.33 -15.64 -4.23
CA THR A 15 9.69 -15.74 -3.69
C THR A 15 10.74 -14.96 -4.51
N ARG A 16 10.42 -13.79 -5.07
CA ARG A 16 11.49 -12.81 -5.33
C ARG A 16 12.09 -12.39 -3.99
N ARG A 17 13.27 -12.93 -3.68
CA ARG A 17 14.06 -12.56 -2.49
C ARG A 17 14.19 -11.04 -2.47
N ALA A 18 13.85 -10.42 -1.34
CA ALA A 18 14.00 -8.98 -1.19
C ALA A 18 15.48 -8.60 -1.40
N THR A 19 15.71 -7.64 -2.28
CA THR A 19 17.01 -7.01 -2.52
C THR A 19 17.21 -5.94 -1.44
N PRO A 20 18.33 -5.96 -0.69
CA PRO A 20 18.69 -4.85 0.18
C PRO A 20 18.79 -3.55 -0.63
N ILE A 21 18.18 -2.48 -0.14
CA ILE A 21 18.12 -1.19 -0.83
C ILE A 21 19.54 -0.64 -1.06
N GLY A 22 20.44 -0.79 -0.09
CA GLY A 22 21.83 -0.35 -0.20
C GLY A 22 22.65 -1.11 -1.26
N ASP A 23 22.21 -2.30 -1.66
CA ASP A 23 22.86 -3.13 -2.69
C ASP A 23 22.18 -3.00 -4.07
N ALA A 24 21.03 -2.32 -4.14
CA ALA A 24 20.28 -2.17 -5.37
C ALA A 24 20.91 -1.07 -6.24
N SER A 25 21.46 -1.46 -7.38
CA SER A 25 22.07 -0.56 -8.36
C SER A 25 21.51 -0.79 -9.76
N GLY A 26 21.41 0.27 -10.56
CA GLY A 26 20.95 0.18 -11.96
C GLY A 26 19.43 0.14 -12.14
N SER A 27 18.99 -0.26 -13.34
CA SER A 27 17.58 -0.27 -13.76
C SER A 27 16.99 -1.68 -13.81
N GLY A 28 15.76 -1.86 -13.33
CA GLY A 28 15.01 -3.11 -13.49
C GLY A 28 13.97 -3.36 -12.41
N VAL A 29 13.22 -4.46 -12.54
CA VAL A 29 12.19 -4.83 -11.56
C VAL A 29 12.80 -5.55 -10.35
N ILE A 30 12.76 -4.89 -9.20
CA ILE A 30 13.25 -5.45 -7.93
C ILE A 30 12.12 -5.62 -6.93
N THR A 31 12.39 -6.34 -5.84
CA THR A 31 11.51 -6.37 -4.68
C THR A 31 12.32 -5.91 -3.48
N VAL A 32 11.84 -4.92 -2.74
CA VAL A 32 12.45 -4.49 -1.49
C VAL A 32 11.48 -4.75 -0.34
N ARG A 33 11.99 -4.87 0.87
CA ARG A 33 11.17 -5.07 2.07
C ARG A 33 11.73 -4.23 3.21
N GLY A 34 10.88 -3.40 3.80
CA GLY A 34 11.31 -2.48 4.84
C GLY A 34 10.15 -1.81 5.54
N ARG A 35 10.48 -0.86 6.41
CA ARG A 35 9.53 -0.05 7.16
C ARG A 35 9.12 1.19 6.37
N VAL A 36 7.86 1.55 6.50
CA VAL A 36 7.31 2.78 5.96
C VAL A 36 7.84 3.98 6.74
N VAL A 37 8.47 4.91 6.04
CA VAL A 37 8.88 6.23 6.55
C VAL A 37 8.11 7.28 5.75
N PRO A 38 7.31 8.14 6.40
CA PRO A 38 6.48 9.09 5.67
C PRO A 38 7.34 10.15 4.98
N ARG A 39 7.02 10.43 3.71
CA ARG A 39 7.40 11.67 3.03
C ARG A 39 6.22 12.63 3.13
N ASP A 40 5.08 12.17 2.63
CA ASP A 40 3.78 12.79 2.83
C ASP A 40 2.89 11.95 3.76
N LEU A 41 1.82 12.54 4.26
CA LEU A 41 0.82 11.87 5.10
C LEU A 41 -0.60 12.22 4.65
N LEU A 42 -1.43 11.19 4.58
CA LEU A 42 -2.88 11.27 4.50
C LEU A 42 -3.47 11.17 5.91
N SER A 43 -4.67 11.71 6.06
CA SER A 43 -5.52 11.46 7.23
C SER A 43 -6.60 10.45 6.84
N SER A 44 -6.69 9.31 7.55
CA SER A 44 -7.79 8.36 7.36
C SER A 44 -9.15 9.07 7.52
N PRO A 45 -10.07 8.96 6.55
CA PRO A 45 -11.39 9.57 6.68
C PRO A 45 -12.23 9.01 7.83
N LEU A 46 -12.00 7.74 8.22
CA LEU A 46 -12.79 7.10 9.28
C LEU A 46 -12.27 7.36 10.69
N THR A 47 -10.94 7.45 10.87
CA THR A 47 -10.35 7.56 12.22
C THR A 47 -9.42 8.75 12.42
N GLY A 48 -9.14 9.53 11.38
CA GLY A 48 -8.17 10.63 11.43
C GLY A 48 -6.71 10.18 11.60
N ALA A 49 -6.44 8.88 11.49
CA ALA A 49 -5.10 8.33 11.70
C ALA A 49 -4.18 8.72 10.54
N GLY A 50 -2.97 9.19 10.85
CA GLY A 50 -1.94 9.50 9.87
C GLY A 50 -1.44 8.23 9.17
N CYS A 51 -1.48 8.22 7.83
CA CYS A 51 -1.13 7.05 7.02
C CYS A 51 -0.53 7.47 5.66
N VAL A 52 0.16 6.56 4.99
CA VAL A 52 0.63 6.77 3.60
C VAL A 52 -0.33 6.17 2.56
N TYR A 53 -1.23 5.31 3.03
CA TYR A 53 -2.28 4.69 2.24
C TYR A 53 -3.50 4.42 3.14
N TYR A 54 -4.69 4.62 2.57
CA TYR A 54 -5.92 4.07 3.11
C TYR A 54 -6.77 3.43 2.00
N ARG A 55 -7.58 2.45 2.40
CA ARG A 55 -8.75 1.99 1.66
C ARG A 55 -9.85 1.67 2.65
N TYR A 56 -11.04 2.21 2.47
CA TYR A 56 -12.16 1.93 3.36
C TYR A 56 -13.47 1.70 2.63
N SER A 57 -14.41 1.09 3.34
CA SER A 57 -15.81 0.95 2.94
C SER A 57 -16.72 1.12 4.16
N VAL A 58 -17.86 1.77 3.94
CA VAL A 58 -18.96 1.93 4.89
C VAL A 58 -20.19 1.26 4.29
N GLU A 59 -20.80 0.37 5.04
CA GLU A 59 -22.02 -0.35 4.65
C GLU A 59 -23.13 -0.05 5.67
N ARG A 60 -24.35 0.16 5.16
CA ARG A 60 -25.54 0.45 5.98
C ARG A 60 -26.58 -0.66 5.82
N TRP A 61 -27.21 -1.05 6.93
CA TRP A 61 -28.28 -2.02 6.93
C TRP A 61 -29.56 -1.43 6.34
N ARG A 62 -30.18 -2.15 5.40
CA ARG A 62 -31.47 -1.83 4.79
C ARG A 62 -32.46 -2.93 5.11
N ARG A 63 -33.60 -2.57 5.70
CA ARG A 63 -34.72 -3.50 5.86
C ARG A 63 -35.30 -3.86 4.51
N SER A 64 -35.57 -5.14 4.30
CA SER A 64 -36.31 -5.59 3.12
C SER A 64 -37.75 -5.08 3.20
N ARG A 65 -38.24 -4.47 2.12
CA ARG A 65 -39.65 -4.06 2.00
C ARG A 65 -40.51 -5.11 1.29
N VAL A 66 -39.90 -6.19 0.81
CA VAL A 66 -40.60 -7.24 0.07
C VAL A 66 -41.13 -8.27 1.07
N ALA A 67 -42.43 -8.22 1.35
CA ALA A 67 -43.11 -9.22 2.17
C ALA A 67 -43.11 -10.58 1.47
N GLY A 68 -42.65 -11.64 2.16
CA GLY A 68 -42.76 -13.03 1.70
C GLY A 68 -41.50 -13.67 1.13
N ILE A 69 -40.41 -12.91 0.92
CA ILE A 69 -39.09 -13.47 0.59
C ILE A 69 -38.23 -13.35 1.86
N GLY A 70 -38.04 -14.46 2.56
CA GLY A 70 -37.43 -14.49 3.90
C GLY A 70 -36.09 -13.75 3.99
N GLY A 71 -36.07 -12.69 4.80
CA GLY A 71 -34.88 -11.91 5.14
C GLY A 71 -35.26 -10.56 5.76
N ASP A 72 -34.73 -10.26 6.95
CA ASP A 72 -35.01 -9.01 7.68
C ASP A 72 -34.30 -7.78 7.06
N GLY A 73 -33.38 -7.99 6.12
CA GLY A 73 -32.65 -6.93 5.43
C GLY A 73 -31.34 -7.37 4.78
N PHE A 74 -30.60 -6.39 4.24
CA PHE A 74 -29.29 -6.58 3.61
C PHE A 74 -28.34 -5.41 3.91
N TRP A 75 -27.03 -5.62 3.77
CA TRP A 75 -26.02 -4.57 3.86
C TRP A 75 -25.81 -3.95 2.48
N GLU A 76 -25.92 -2.64 2.39
CA GLU A 76 -25.70 -1.85 1.18
C GLU A 76 -24.41 -1.03 1.33
N LEU A 77 -23.53 -1.05 0.32
CA LEU A 77 -22.34 -0.19 0.29
C LEU A 77 -22.79 1.27 0.17
N ALA A 78 -22.53 2.06 1.21
CA ALA A 78 -22.90 3.46 1.27
C ALA A 78 -21.78 4.37 0.79
N GLU A 79 -20.53 4.04 1.14
CA GLU A 79 -19.36 4.86 0.86
C GLU A 79 -18.13 3.96 0.74
N HIS A 80 -17.20 4.30 -0.14
CA HIS A 80 -15.87 3.71 -0.21
C HIS A 80 -14.91 4.69 -0.88
N ASP A 81 -13.65 4.63 -0.49
CA ASP A 81 -12.58 5.42 -1.10
C ASP A 81 -11.22 4.76 -0.83
N GLU A 82 -10.24 5.11 -1.66
CA GLU A 82 -8.87 4.61 -1.61
C GLU A 82 -7.90 5.71 -2.06
N ALA A 83 -6.86 5.95 -1.26
CA ALA A 83 -5.82 6.91 -1.63
C ALA A 83 -4.45 6.46 -1.14
N ILE A 84 -3.43 6.92 -1.86
CA ILE A 84 -2.01 6.68 -1.59
C ILE A 84 -1.20 7.93 -1.90
N VAL A 85 -0.18 8.21 -1.10
CA VAL A 85 0.79 9.31 -1.33
C VAL A 85 2.19 8.76 -1.52
N GLU A 86 3.13 9.62 -1.89
CA GLU A 86 4.54 9.25 -1.94
C GLU A 86 5.10 9.06 -0.52
N PHE A 87 5.94 8.04 -0.34
CA PHE A 87 6.60 7.75 0.93
C PHE A 87 7.91 7.01 0.70
N TYR A 88 8.69 6.82 1.77
CA TYR A 88 9.92 6.04 1.72
C TYR A 88 9.73 4.65 2.33
N VAL A 89 10.46 3.67 1.79
CA VAL A 89 10.69 2.39 2.45
C VAL A 89 12.15 2.33 2.92
N ASP A 90 12.35 1.95 4.19
CA ASP A 90 13.66 1.84 4.84
C ASP A 90 13.87 0.40 5.33
N ASP A 91 14.87 -0.29 4.81
CA ASP A 91 15.21 -1.66 5.21
C ASP A 91 16.41 -1.74 6.17
N GLY A 92 16.94 -0.60 6.61
CA GLY A 92 18.14 -0.47 7.43
C GLY A 92 19.46 -0.42 6.65
N SER A 93 19.47 -0.83 5.38
CA SER A 93 20.61 -0.69 4.46
C SER A 93 20.53 0.58 3.62
N GLY A 94 19.32 1.07 3.36
CA GLY A 94 19.08 2.29 2.60
C GLY A 94 17.60 2.70 2.62
N ARG A 95 17.29 3.78 1.89
CA ARG A 95 15.91 4.27 1.69
C ARG A 95 15.58 4.38 0.20
N ALA A 96 14.39 3.93 -0.17
CA ALA A 96 13.85 4.08 -1.53
C ALA A 96 12.52 4.84 -1.50
N ILE A 97 12.31 5.71 -2.48
CA ILE A 97 11.04 6.40 -2.72
C ILE A 97 10.06 5.41 -3.35
N VAL A 98 8.81 5.40 -2.87
CA VAL A 98 7.72 4.61 -3.43
C VAL A 98 6.74 5.57 -4.11
N SER A 99 6.69 5.51 -5.44
CA SER A 99 5.76 6.33 -6.23
C SER A 99 4.32 5.83 -6.08
N PRO A 100 3.33 6.70 -5.87
CA PRO A 100 1.92 6.29 -5.81
C PRO A 100 1.37 5.88 -7.19
N ALA A 101 1.99 6.32 -8.28
CA ALA A 101 1.48 6.11 -9.63
C ALA A 101 1.48 4.62 -10.01
N GLY A 102 0.30 4.08 -10.35
CA GLY A 102 0.14 2.68 -10.72
C GLY A 102 0.32 1.71 -9.55
N ALA A 103 0.25 2.20 -8.30
CA ALA A 103 0.36 1.36 -7.11
C ALA A 103 -0.89 0.49 -6.89
N GLN A 104 -0.67 -0.76 -6.56
CA GLN A 104 -1.70 -1.70 -6.15
C GLN A 104 -1.36 -2.31 -4.80
N VAL A 105 -2.18 -1.97 -3.79
CA VAL A 105 -1.98 -2.42 -2.42
C VAL A 105 -2.71 -3.73 -2.16
N GLN A 106 -1.93 -4.71 -1.70
CA GLN A 106 -2.37 -6.03 -1.29
C GLN A 106 -2.20 -6.16 0.21
N ALA A 107 -3.33 -6.27 0.88
CA ALA A 107 -3.38 -6.49 2.31
C ALA A 107 -4.39 -7.60 2.59
N ASN A 108 -4.03 -8.54 3.46
CA ASN A 108 -4.95 -9.53 3.94
C ASN A 108 -6.04 -8.85 4.81
N GLU A 109 -7.25 -8.73 4.26
CA GLU A 109 -8.33 -8.01 4.93
C GLU A 109 -8.64 -8.58 6.32
N ARG A 110 -8.60 -9.90 6.49
CA ARG A 110 -8.88 -10.53 7.80
C ARG A 110 -7.85 -10.15 8.85
N ARG A 111 -6.60 -9.92 8.45
CA ARG A 111 -5.49 -9.63 9.36
C ARG A 111 -5.25 -8.14 9.58
N HIS A 112 -5.59 -7.31 8.60
CA HIS A 112 -5.14 -5.92 8.58
C HIS A 112 -6.29 -4.91 8.50
N SER A 113 -7.53 -5.36 8.33
CA SER A 113 -8.67 -4.44 8.42
C SER A 113 -9.01 -4.10 9.86
N GLN A 114 -9.32 -2.82 10.08
CA GLN A 114 -9.95 -2.33 11.30
C GLN A 114 -11.46 -2.22 11.01
N ALA A 115 -12.28 -2.79 11.89
CA ALA A 115 -13.73 -2.73 11.77
C ALA A 115 -14.31 -1.79 12.83
N GLN A 116 -15.17 -0.88 12.41
CA GLN A 116 -15.95 -0.03 13.29
C GLN A 116 -17.44 -0.34 13.08
N ARG A 117 -18.21 -0.37 14.17
CA ARG A 117 -19.66 -0.46 14.11
C ARG A 117 -20.24 0.77 14.77
N SER A 118 -21.22 1.38 14.13
CA SER A 118 -22.01 2.46 14.71
C SER A 118 -23.36 1.90 15.13
N GLY A 119 -23.99 2.49 16.14
CA GLY A 119 -25.30 2.05 16.66
C GLY A 119 -26.43 2.09 15.64
N ASP A 120 -26.29 2.91 14.60
CA ASP A 120 -27.34 3.22 13.62
C ASP A 120 -27.47 2.19 12.47
N GLY A 121 -26.95 0.98 12.66
CA GLY A 121 -26.95 -0.05 11.62
C GLY A 121 -25.93 0.23 10.52
N GLU A 122 -24.81 0.86 10.86
CA GLU A 122 -23.66 1.04 9.98
C GLU A 122 -22.47 0.22 10.46
N ARG A 123 -21.73 -0.31 9.48
CA ARG A 123 -20.45 -0.95 9.72
C ARG A 123 -19.44 -0.40 8.73
N ALA A 124 -18.26 -0.10 9.21
CA ALA A 124 -17.16 0.36 8.38
C ALA A 124 -15.96 -0.57 8.52
N ARG A 125 -15.20 -0.70 7.44
CA ARG A 125 -13.90 -1.36 7.41
C ARG A 125 -12.89 -0.45 6.77
N GLN A 126 -11.67 -0.43 7.31
CA GLN A 126 -10.55 0.24 6.68
C GLN A 126 -9.29 -0.60 6.74
N ILE A 127 -8.41 -0.40 5.77
CA ILE A 127 -7.03 -0.82 5.76
C ILE A 127 -6.20 0.45 5.68
N LEU A 128 -5.23 0.57 6.58
CA LEU A 128 -4.26 1.65 6.58
C LEU A 128 -2.87 1.07 6.36
N ILE A 129 -1.97 1.79 5.71
CA ILE A 129 -0.52 1.58 5.86
C ILE A 129 0.01 2.80 6.60
N GLU A 130 0.52 2.58 7.80
CA GLU A 130 0.93 3.62 8.74
C GLU A 130 2.46 3.71 8.81
N PRO A 131 3.01 4.87 9.22
CA PRO A 131 4.43 4.96 9.55
C PRO A 131 4.89 3.82 10.45
N GLY A 132 6.00 3.18 10.07
CA GLY A 132 6.60 2.05 10.79
C GLY A 132 6.07 0.67 10.42
N ASP A 133 4.93 0.57 9.71
CA ASP A 133 4.46 -0.71 9.14
C ASP A 133 5.53 -1.31 8.22
N GLU A 134 5.63 -2.63 8.22
CA GLU A 134 6.55 -3.36 7.36
C GLU A 134 5.82 -3.77 6.07
N ILE A 135 6.39 -3.41 4.92
CA ILE A 135 5.83 -3.69 3.61
C ILE A 135 6.89 -4.35 2.71
N ALA A 136 6.42 -5.04 1.67
CA ALA A 136 7.23 -5.41 0.52
C ALA A 136 6.75 -4.65 -0.72
N VAL A 137 7.67 -4.11 -1.51
CA VAL A 137 7.37 -3.33 -2.71
C VAL A 137 8.07 -3.97 -3.89
N THR A 138 7.32 -4.31 -4.94
CA THR A 138 7.84 -4.84 -6.20
C THR A 138 7.50 -3.89 -7.34
N GLY A 139 8.53 -3.35 -7.98
CA GLY A 139 8.39 -2.37 -9.04
C GLY A 139 9.69 -2.17 -9.81
N GLU A 140 9.62 -1.35 -10.85
CA GLU A 140 10.80 -0.90 -11.58
C GLU A 140 11.57 0.10 -10.71
N CYS A 141 12.87 -0.08 -10.66
CA CYS A 141 13.80 0.74 -9.91
C CYS A 141 14.55 1.67 -10.85
N ALA A 142 14.60 2.95 -10.47
CA ALA A 142 15.42 3.96 -11.13
C ALA A 142 16.25 4.71 -10.08
N GLU A 143 17.49 5.05 -10.44
CA GLU A 143 18.29 5.97 -9.64
C GLU A 143 17.79 7.39 -9.91
N VAL A 144 17.51 8.13 -8.84
CA VAL A 144 17.01 9.51 -8.91
C VAL A 144 17.88 10.45 -8.10
N ALA A 145 18.20 11.61 -8.65
CA ALA A 145 18.78 12.71 -7.88
C ALA A 145 17.64 13.42 -7.13
N ASP A 146 17.19 12.90 -5.98
CA ASP A 146 16.16 13.58 -5.20
C ASP A 146 16.77 14.84 -4.56
N LEU A 147 16.53 16.02 -5.15
CA LEU A 147 17.13 17.28 -4.71
C LEU A 147 16.48 17.87 -3.44
N PHE A 148 15.49 17.19 -2.83
CA PHE A 148 14.65 17.79 -1.79
C PHE A 148 14.92 17.33 -0.33
N ASP A 149 15.86 16.41 -0.06
CA ASP A 149 16.19 15.96 1.32
C ASP A 149 17.64 16.26 1.77
N ASP A 150 18.23 17.36 1.30
CA ASP A 150 19.61 17.76 1.66
C ASP A 150 19.74 18.46 3.02
N SER A 151 18.65 18.59 3.79
CA SER A 151 18.66 19.36 5.04
C SER A 151 18.97 18.55 6.33
N ARG A 152 19.12 17.23 6.25
CA ARG A 152 19.38 16.40 7.46
C ARG A 152 20.51 15.40 7.26
N HIS A 153 21.75 15.88 7.25
CA HIS A 153 22.98 15.12 7.58
C HIS A 153 23.06 13.65 7.10
N TYR A 154 22.59 13.34 5.89
CA TYR A 154 22.81 12.03 5.28
C TYR A 154 24.24 12.03 4.74
N ARG A 155 25.18 11.52 5.54
CA ARG A 155 26.59 11.43 5.14
C ARG A 155 26.74 10.44 3.96
N SER A 156 27.22 10.98 2.84
CA SER A 156 27.83 10.32 1.68
C SER A 156 27.02 9.29 0.88
N SER A 157 26.86 9.58 -0.41
CA SER A 157 26.87 8.64 -1.54
C SER A 157 25.87 7.49 -1.60
N ALA A 158 24.82 7.44 -0.77
CA ALA A 158 23.78 6.43 -1.01
C ALA A 158 23.01 6.75 -2.29
N GLN A 159 22.97 5.76 -3.18
CA GLN A 159 22.08 5.78 -4.33
C GLN A 159 20.64 5.97 -3.83
N ARG A 160 19.99 7.03 -4.33
CA ARG A 160 18.60 7.35 -4.02
C ARG A 160 17.74 6.63 -5.04
N LEU A 161 17.10 5.54 -4.61
CA LEU A 161 16.30 4.69 -5.49
C LEU A 161 14.85 5.11 -5.48
N MET A 162 14.20 5.08 -6.64
CA MET A 162 12.76 5.26 -6.79
C MET A 162 12.15 3.97 -7.34
N LEU A 163 11.12 3.48 -6.66
CA LEU A 163 10.29 2.37 -7.08
C LEU A 163 9.01 2.92 -7.71
N HIS A 164 8.77 2.56 -8.96
CA HIS A 164 7.58 2.96 -9.70
C HIS A 164 6.98 1.78 -10.45
N ALA A 165 5.75 1.96 -10.93
CA ALA A 165 5.12 0.96 -11.78
C ALA A 165 5.95 0.80 -13.08
N PRO A 166 6.24 -0.44 -13.53
CA PRO A 166 6.87 -0.63 -14.82
C PRO A 166 5.96 -0.15 -15.94
N SER A 167 6.53 0.20 -17.08
CA SER A 167 5.75 0.63 -18.25
C SER A 167 4.67 -0.40 -18.62
N GLY A 168 3.39 0.01 -18.51
CA GLY A 168 2.23 -0.85 -18.78
C GLY A 168 1.90 -1.88 -17.68
N GLY A 169 2.55 -1.81 -16.52
CA GLY A 169 2.30 -2.69 -15.37
C GLY A 169 1.94 -1.93 -14.10
N LEU A 170 2.04 -2.62 -12.96
CA LEU A 170 1.65 -2.12 -11.64
C LEU A 170 2.81 -2.19 -10.66
N LEU A 171 2.90 -1.20 -9.78
CA LEU A 171 3.74 -1.25 -8.59
C LEU A 171 2.99 -2.04 -7.51
N ARG A 172 3.50 -3.19 -7.11
CA ARG A 172 2.84 -4.03 -6.10
C ARG A 172 3.34 -3.68 -4.71
N ILE A 173 2.43 -3.37 -3.80
CA ILE A 173 2.73 -3.11 -2.40
C ILE A 173 2.01 -4.16 -1.56
N GLU A 174 2.76 -4.95 -0.80
CA GLU A 174 2.20 -5.94 0.13
C GLU A 174 2.43 -5.48 1.57
N LEU A 175 1.35 -5.37 2.35
CA LEU A 175 1.45 -5.14 3.79
C LEU A 175 1.87 -6.44 4.48
N VAL A 176 3.12 -6.49 4.96
CA VAL A 176 3.72 -7.68 5.57
C VAL A 176 3.40 -7.75 7.05
N ARG A 177 3.55 -6.63 7.76
CA ARG A 177 3.34 -6.58 9.22
C ARG A 177 2.90 -5.19 9.66
N LYS A 178 1.90 -5.15 10.54
CA LYS A 178 1.55 -3.94 11.27
C LYS A 178 2.58 -3.63 12.36
N HIS A 179 2.98 -2.37 12.47
CA HIS A 179 3.74 -1.94 13.64
C HIS A 179 2.85 -1.97 14.88
N ALA A 180 3.44 -2.21 16.04
CA ALA A 180 2.71 -2.07 17.30
C ALA A 180 2.50 -0.58 17.58
N ARG A 181 1.24 -0.16 17.69
CA ARG A 181 0.90 1.17 18.21
C ARG A 181 1.31 1.20 19.68
N ARG A 182 2.17 2.16 20.06
CA ARG A 182 2.55 2.41 21.46
C ARG A 182 1.48 3.20 22.18
#